data_AF-A0ABD3WV97-F1
#
_entry.id   AF-A0ABD3WV97-F1
#
_cell.length_a   1.000
_cell.length_b   1.000
_cell.length_c   1.000
_cell.angle_alpha   90.00
_cell.angle_beta   90.00
_cell.angle_gamma   90.00
#
_symmetry.space_group_name_H-M   'P 1'
#
loop_
_entity.id
_entity.type
_entity.pdbx_description
1 polymer ?
#
loop_
_entity_poly.entity_id
_entity_poly.type
_entity_poly.pdbx_seq_one_letter_code
_entity_poly.pdbx_strand_id
1 'polypeptide(L)'
;MKFVSAATNWGCSHEKDARESYCEALRTMHENFAVEDAGFTIHPEYPLFGASPDAFVSCDCCGQGVLEIKCPYCIRSSTSDNYTGPKSCLEDTDHGKRLKRVHPYFYQVRTQIKLCEREFADFVVWTSE
;
A
#
# COMPACT_ATOMS: atom_id res chain seq x y z
N MET A 1 24.17 0.93 2.23
CA MET A 1 23.86 2.22 2.88
C MET A 1 22.35 2.36 2.87
N LYS A 2 21.67 2.45 4.02
CA LYS A 2 20.22 2.70 4.07
C LYS A 2 20.02 4.22 4.10
N PHE A 3 19.17 4.75 3.22
CA PHE A 3 18.78 6.16 3.26
C PHE A 3 17.86 6.39 4.47
N VAL A 4 18.21 7.35 5.33
CA VAL A 4 17.47 7.64 6.57
C VAL A 4 17.10 9.12 6.60
N SER A 5 15.83 9.38 6.89
CA SER A 5 15.24 10.69 7.10
C SER A 5 14.12 10.57 8.14
N ALA A 6 13.62 11.68 8.68
CA ALA A 6 12.47 11.64 9.59
C ALA A 6 11.25 10.94 8.95
N ALA A 7 11.02 11.17 7.66
CA ALA A 7 9.92 10.56 6.93
C ALA A 7 10.10 9.05 6.71
N THR A 8 11.31 8.60 6.36
CA THR A 8 11.57 7.16 6.18
C THR A 8 11.60 6.41 7.51
N ASN A 9 12.13 7.02 8.58
CA ASN A 9 12.07 6.43 9.90
C ASN A 9 10.64 6.29 10.41
N TRP A 10 9.81 7.32 10.22
CA TRP A 10 8.39 7.28 10.56
C TRP A 10 7.63 6.19 9.80
N GLY A 11 7.86 6.08 8.49
CA GLY A 11 7.28 5.01 7.68
C GLY A 11 7.65 3.64 8.21
N CYS A 12 8.95 3.36 8.35
CA CYS A 12 9.44 2.06 8.82
C CYS A 12 8.97 1.71 10.24
N SER A 13 8.82 2.69 11.14
CA SER A 13 8.39 2.40 12.51
C SER A 13 6.90 2.08 12.64
N HIS A 14 6.06 2.53 11.70
CA HIS A 14 4.60 2.40 11.78
C HIS A 14 4.00 1.49 10.71
N GLU A 15 4.80 0.96 9.78
CA GLU A 15 4.31 0.03 8.75
C GLU A 15 3.63 -1.20 9.36
N LYS A 16 4.17 -1.71 10.48
CA LYS A 16 3.57 -2.82 11.23
C LYS A 16 2.20 -2.46 11.81
N ASP A 17 2.11 -1.30 12.47
CA ASP A 17 0.86 -0.82 13.08
C ASP A 17 -0.22 -0.58 12.00
N ALA A 18 0.20 -0.02 10.86
CA ALA A 18 -0.66 0.18 9.70
C ALA A 18 -1.17 -1.14 9.11
N ARG A 19 -0.30 -2.14 8.98
CA ARG A 19 -0.67 -3.49 8.52
C ARG A 19 -1.63 -4.18 9.48
N GLU A 20 -1.40 -4.06 10.79
CA GLU A 20 -2.28 -4.61 11.82
C GLU A 20 -3.68 -3.97 11.75
N SER A 21 -3.74 -2.64 11.65
CA SER A 21 -5.00 -1.88 11.49
C SER A 21 -5.77 -2.32 10.23
N TYR A 22 -5.06 -2.46 9.11
CA TYR A 22 -5.61 -2.98 7.85
C TYR A 22 -6.16 -4.40 8.00
N CYS A 23 -5.40 -5.30 8.64
CA CYS A 23 -5.84 -6.67 8.86
C CYS A 23 -7.09 -6.74 9.74
N GLU A 24 -7.14 -5.96 10.82
CA GLU A 24 -8.31 -5.92 11.72
C GLU A 24 -9.57 -5.43 11.00
N ALA A 25 -9.42 -4.38 10.18
CA ALA A 25 -10.54 -3.83 9.40
C ALA A 25 -11.10 -4.84 8.40
N LEU A 26 -10.25 -5.55 7.65
CA LEU A 26 -10.70 -6.42 6.56
C LEU A 26 -11.06 -7.86 6.98
N ARG A 27 -10.50 -8.38 8.08
CA ARG A 27 -10.71 -9.77 8.53
C ARG A 27 -12.18 -10.17 8.69
N THR A 28 -13.05 -9.23 9.03
CA THR A 28 -14.49 -9.49 9.22
C THR A 28 -15.32 -9.27 7.97
N MET A 29 -14.75 -8.59 6.95
CA MET A 29 -15.44 -8.25 5.70
C MET A 29 -15.14 -9.24 4.57
N HIS A 30 -14.04 -10.00 4.67
CA HIS A 30 -13.56 -10.89 3.61
C HIS A 30 -13.44 -12.34 4.10
N GLU A 31 -13.88 -13.30 3.27
CA GLU A 31 -13.82 -14.74 3.57
C GLU A 31 -12.42 -15.31 3.30
N ASN A 32 -11.90 -16.11 4.25
CA ASN A 32 -10.56 -16.68 4.20
C ASN A 32 -9.45 -15.65 3.92
N PHE A 33 -9.61 -14.46 4.49
CA PHE A 33 -8.67 -13.35 4.30
C PHE A 33 -7.29 -13.64 4.91
N ALA A 34 -6.25 -13.51 4.10
CA ALA A 34 -4.86 -13.69 4.50
C ALA A 34 -3.98 -12.52 4.03
N VAL A 35 -2.96 -12.22 4.84
CA VAL A 35 -1.93 -11.21 4.54
C VAL A 35 -0.56 -11.81 4.84
N GLU A 36 0.22 -12.02 3.78
CA GLU A 36 1.51 -12.71 3.84
C GLU A 36 2.66 -11.75 3.58
N ASP A 37 3.81 -12.01 4.19
CA ASP A 37 5.01 -11.20 3.95
C ASP A 37 5.44 -11.29 2.49
N ALA A 38 5.72 -10.14 1.91
CA ALA A 38 6.29 -10.06 0.57
C ALA A 38 7.82 -10.02 0.64
N GLY A 39 8.46 -10.68 -0.33
CA GLY A 39 9.87 -10.52 -0.63
C GLY A 39 10.09 -9.67 -1.87
N PHE A 40 11.34 -9.61 -2.34
CA PHE A 40 11.64 -9.05 -3.65
C PHE A 40 11.32 -10.08 -4.75
N THR A 41 10.34 -9.77 -5.59
CA THR A 41 9.91 -10.60 -6.72
C THR A 41 10.59 -10.12 -8.00
N ILE A 42 11.26 -11.00 -8.72
CA ILE A 42 11.84 -10.74 -10.04
C ILE A 42 10.93 -11.36 -11.10
N HIS A 43 10.60 -10.62 -12.17
CA HIS A 43 9.75 -11.14 -13.23
C HIS A 43 10.49 -12.24 -14.01
N PRO A 44 9.90 -13.44 -14.22
CA PRO A 44 10.59 -14.58 -14.82
C PRO A 44 11.08 -14.30 -16.24
N GLU A 45 10.27 -13.60 -17.05
CA GLU A 45 10.64 -13.26 -18.44
C GLU A 45 11.52 -12.01 -18.56
N TYR A 46 11.51 -11.12 -17.56
CA TYR A 46 12.24 -9.85 -17.60
C TYR A 46 13.05 -9.66 -16.32
N PRO A 47 14.16 -10.40 -16.14
CA PRO A 47 14.88 -10.50 -14.88
C PRO A 47 15.55 -9.19 -14.41
N LEU A 48 15.54 -8.15 -15.26
CA LEU A 48 15.97 -6.80 -14.92
C LEU A 48 14.94 -6.01 -14.10
N PHE A 49 13.69 -6.49 -14.06
CA PHE A 49 12.60 -5.85 -13.33
C PHE A 49 12.16 -6.70 -12.15
N GLY A 50 12.02 -6.04 -11.01
CA GLY A 50 11.44 -6.64 -9.82
C GLY A 50 10.68 -5.62 -8.99
N ALA A 51 9.88 -6.13 -8.07
CA ALA A 51 9.07 -5.35 -7.15
C ALA A 51 9.09 -5.97 -5.76
N SER A 52 8.97 -5.12 -4.75
CA SER A 52 8.72 -5.51 -3.36
C SER A 52 7.47 -4.75 -2.93
N PRO A 53 6.27 -5.38 -3.01
CA PRO A 53 5.13 -4.87 -2.25
C PRO A 53 5.38 -5.01 -0.75
N ASP A 54 4.59 -4.34 0.08
CA ASP A 54 4.72 -4.46 1.54
C ASP A 54 4.14 -5.80 2.04
N ALA A 55 3.11 -6.32 1.37
CA ALA A 55 2.58 -7.66 1.60
C ALA A 55 1.83 -8.22 0.38
N PHE A 56 1.58 -9.53 0.39
CA PHE A 56 0.56 -10.17 -0.45
C PHE A 56 -0.75 -10.29 0.31
N VAL A 57 -1.87 -10.09 -0.39
CA VAL A 57 -3.21 -10.21 0.19
C VAL A 57 -4.03 -11.20 -0.61
N SER A 58 -4.87 -11.98 0.05
CA SER A 58 -5.80 -12.88 -0.61
C SER A 58 -7.11 -13.04 0.17
N CYS A 59 -8.20 -13.25 -0.55
CA CYS A 59 -9.48 -13.75 -0.03
C CYS A 59 -10.22 -14.51 -1.13
N ASP A 60 -11.17 -15.36 -0.74
CA ASP A 60 -11.98 -16.12 -1.72
C ASP A 60 -12.89 -15.20 -2.56
N CYS A 61 -13.20 -14.02 -2.02
CA CYS A 61 -14.05 -13.00 -2.62
C CYS A 61 -13.41 -12.17 -3.74
N CYS A 62 -12.15 -11.79 -3.56
CA CYS A 62 -11.47 -10.78 -4.36
C CYS A 62 -10.26 -11.34 -5.10
N GLY A 63 -9.84 -12.57 -4.78
CA GLY A 63 -8.68 -13.22 -5.38
C GLY A 63 -7.36 -12.77 -4.74
N GLN A 64 -6.33 -12.58 -5.55
CA GLN A 64 -4.95 -12.34 -5.07
C GLN A 64 -4.46 -10.93 -5.43
N GLY A 65 -4.04 -10.18 -4.41
CA GLY A 65 -3.58 -8.80 -4.54
C GLY A 65 -2.20 -8.55 -3.93
N VAL A 66 -1.74 -7.32 -4.11
CA VAL A 66 -0.64 -6.74 -3.33
C VAL A 66 -1.18 -5.69 -2.35
N LEU A 67 -0.49 -5.52 -1.23
CA LEU A 67 -0.71 -4.41 -0.30
C LEU A 67 0.49 -3.46 -0.36
N GLU A 68 0.20 -2.17 -0.52
CA GLU A 68 1.17 -1.09 -0.44
C GLU A 68 0.71 -0.07 0.60
N ILE A 69 1.52 0.11 1.64
CA ILE A 69 1.27 0.95 2.80
C ILE A 69 2.11 2.21 2.69
N LYS A 70 1.50 3.35 3.04
CA LYS A 70 2.18 4.63 3.16
C LYS A 70 1.75 5.30 4.46
N CYS A 71 2.74 5.68 5.27
CA CYS A 71 2.55 6.47 6.48
C CYS A 71 3.16 7.86 6.25
N PRO A 72 2.42 8.84 5.70
CA PRO A 72 3.02 10.10 5.28
C PRO A 72 3.31 10.97 6.50
N TYR A 73 4.59 11.28 6.73
CA TYR A 73 5.03 12.07 7.90
C TYR A 73 4.37 13.45 8.02
N CYS A 74 3.96 14.03 6.89
CA CYS A 74 3.30 15.35 6.86
C CYS A 74 1.90 15.36 7.48
N ILE A 75 1.24 14.20 7.60
CA ILE A 75 -0.10 14.05 8.20
C ILE A 75 -0.08 13.13 9.42
N ARG A 76 1.09 12.84 9.99
CA ARG A 76 1.25 11.89 11.10
C ARG A 76 0.38 12.17 12.34
N SER A 77 -0.02 13.42 12.53
CA SER A 77 -0.86 13.91 13.64
C SER A 77 -2.11 14.57 13.07
N SER A 78 -2.71 13.92 12.07
CA SER A 78 -3.92 14.39 11.40
C SER A 78 -4.66 13.18 10.86
N THR A 79 -5.96 13.32 10.62
CA THR A 79 -6.75 12.28 9.97
C THR A 79 -6.39 12.17 8.49
N SER A 80 -6.33 10.94 7.98
CA SER A 80 -6.16 10.69 6.54
C SER A 80 -7.35 11.20 5.71
N ASP A 81 -8.49 11.49 6.35
CA ASP A 81 -9.71 11.95 5.69
C ASP A 81 -9.55 13.29 4.97
N ASN A 82 -8.67 14.16 5.45
CA ASN A 82 -8.42 15.46 4.82
C ASN A 82 -7.21 15.43 3.87
N TYR A 83 -6.66 14.25 3.56
CA TYR A 83 -5.44 14.09 2.77
C TYR A 83 -5.69 13.98 1.25
N THR A 84 -6.40 14.95 0.66
CA THR A 84 -6.72 14.96 -0.79
C THR A 84 -6.27 16.20 -1.57
N GLY A 85 -5.55 17.13 -0.92
CA GLY A 85 -5.05 18.36 -1.54
C GLY A 85 -3.93 18.17 -2.59
N PRO A 86 -3.42 19.25 -3.22
CA PRO A 86 -2.44 19.16 -4.30
C PRO A 86 -1.16 18.38 -3.98
N LYS A 87 -0.74 18.39 -2.70
CA LYS A 87 0.46 17.69 -2.22
C LYS A 87 0.19 16.25 -1.73
N SER A 88 -1.05 15.78 -1.74
CA SER A 88 -1.36 14.40 -1.35
C SER A 88 -1.21 13.43 -2.52
N CYS A 89 -1.07 12.15 -2.19
CA CYS A 89 -1.19 11.08 -3.19
C CYS A 89 -2.65 10.70 -3.49
N LEU A 90 -3.62 11.06 -2.64
CA LEU A 90 -5.03 10.69 -2.82
C LEU A 90 -5.86 11.82 -3.43
N GLU A 91 -6.94 11.46 -4.12
CA GLU A 91 -7.99 12.36 -4.61
C GLU A 91 -9.38 11.80 -4.23
N ASP A 92 -10.34 12.70 -4.04
CA ASP A 92 -11.74 12.33 -3.80
C ASP A 92 -12.43 11.92 -5.10
N THR A 93 -13.37 10.98 -4.98
CA THR A 93 -14.22 10.48 -6.07
C THR A 93 -15.62 10.20 -5.55
N ASP A 94 -16.57 9.95 -6.45
CA ASP A 94 -17.95 9.57 -6.10
C ASP A 94 -18.03 8.24 -5.29
N HIS A 95 -16.94 7.45 -5.29
CA HIS A 95 -16.84 6.17 -4.58
C HIS A 95 -15.84 6.21 -3.42
N GLY A 96 -15.52 7.40 -2.92
CA GLY A 96 -14.53 7.60 -1.86
C GLY A 96 -13.15 8.02 -2.39
N LYS A 97 -12.11 7.80 -1.60
CA LYS A 97 -10.75 8.24 -1.93
C LYS A 97 -10.03 7.22 -2.81
N ARG A 98 -9.21 7.69 -3.75
CA ARG A 98 -8.31 6.83 -4.53
C ARG A 98 -6.94 7.45 -4.73
N LEU A 99 -5.96 6.62 -5.07
CA LEU A 99 -4.63 7.06 -5.51
C LEU A 99 -4.71 7.83 -6.83
N LYS A 100 -4.14 9.04 -6.87
CA LYS A 100 -4.02 9.87 -8.08
C LYS A 100 -3.24 9.13 -9.16
N ARG A 101 -3.83 9.03 -10.36
CA ARG A 101 -3.24 8.31 -11.51
C ARG A 101 -1.93 8.91 -12.04
N VAL A 102 -1.65 10.16 -11.70
CA VAL A 102 -0.42 10.89 -12.08
C VAL A 102 0.64 10.89 -10.97
N HIS A 103 0.33 10.34 -9.79
CA HIS A 103 1.27 10.31 -8.68
C HIS A 103 2.31 9.18 -8.86
N PRO A 104 3.59 9.37 -8.49
CA PRO A 104 4.62 8.32 -8.58
C PRO A 104 4.22 6.96 -7.99
N TYR A 105 3.55 6.95 -6.84
CA TYR A 105 3.04 5.73 -6.21
C TYR A 105 2.05 4.95 -7.10
N PHE A 106 1.31 5.60 -8.00
CA PHE A 106 0.43 4.89 -8.93
C PHE A 106 1.24 3.99 -9.86
N TYR A 107 2.34 4.50 -10.41
CA TYR A 107 3.23 3.72 -11.26
C TYR A 107 3.94 2.61 -10.47
N GLN A 108 4.30 2.87 -9.21
CA GLN A 108 4.86 1.85 -8.32
C GLN A 108 3.89 0.68 -8.11
N VAL A 109 2.64 0.98 -7.71
CA VAL A 109 1.60 -0.02 -7.46
C VAL A 109 1.27 -0.80 -8.73
N ARG A 110 1.11 -0.11 -9.87
CA ARG A 110 0.88 -0.78 -11.17
C ARG A 110 2.03 -1.71 -11.56
N THR A 111 3.26 -1.34 -11.22
CA THR A 111 4.44 -2.18 -11.43
C THR A 111 4.40 -3.40 -10.53
N GLN A 112 4.08 -3.26 -9.25
CA GLN A 112 3.93 -4.39 -8.32
C GLN A 112 2.87 -5.38 -8.79
N ILE A 113 1.67 -4.91 -9.18
CA ILE A 113 0.62 -5.75 -9.75
C ILE A 113 1.16 -6.58 -10.94
N LYS A 114 1.86 -5.93 -11.87
CA LYS A 114 2.37 -6.58 -13.08
C LYS A 114 3.50 -7.57 -12.80
N LEU A 115 4.48 -7.19 -11.97
CA LEU A 115 5.68 -8.00 -11.74
C LEU A 115 5.43 -9.15 -10.76
N CYS A 116 4.47 -8.99 -9.85
CA CYS A 116 4.08 -10.05 -8.92
C CYS A 116 2.92 -10.91 -9.43
N GLU A 117 2.42 -10.68 -10.66
CA GLU A 117 1.28 -11.41 -11.24
C GLU A 117 0.08 -11.45 -10.28
N ARG A 118 -0.41 -10.26 -9.89
CA ARG A 118 -1.58 -10.08 -9.02
C ARG A 118 -2.72 -9.38 -9.76
N GLU A 119 -3.92 -9.48 -9.22
CA GLU A 119 -5.15 -8.98 -9.85
C GLU A 119 -5.45 -7.53 -9.46
N PHE A 120 -5.16 -7.19 -8.21
CA PHE A 120 -5.43 -5.87 -7.64
C PHE A 120 -4.33 -5.43 -6.68
N ALA A 121 -4.47 -4.19 -6.21
CA ALA A 121 -3.67 -3.66 -5.12
C ALA A 121 -4.53 -2.86 -4.16
N ASP A 122 -4.35 -3.13 -2.87
CA ASP A 122 -4.84 -2.26 -1.81
C ASP A 122 -3.75 -1.24 -1.49
N PHE A 123 -4.11 0.04 -1.63
CA PHE A 123 -3.22 1.16 -1.33
C PHE A 123 -3.68 1.85 -0.06
N VAL A 124 -2.94 1.62 1.04
CA VAL A 124 -3.31 2.09 2.37
C VAL A 124 -2.51 3.33 2.72
N VAL A 125 -3.22 4.40 3.09
CA VAL A 125 -2.62 5.56 3.74
C VAL A 125 -3.00 5.53 5.21
N TRP A 126 -1.99 5.45 6.08
CA TRP A 126 -2.18 5.29 7.52
C TRP A 126 -1.57 6.46 8.31
N THR A 127 -2.24 6.81 9.40
CA THR A 127 -1.87 7.84 10.37
C THR A 127 -2.10 7.31 11.78
N SER A 128 -1.37 7.82 12.78
CA SER A 128 -1.48 7.33 14.17
C SER A 128 -2.60 7.99 14.99
N GLU A 129 -3.45 8.81 14.36
CA GLU A 129 -4.63 9.41 14.98
C GLU A 129 -5.88 8.56 14.76
#